data_AF-A0A4Z2FR82-F1
#
_entry.id   AF-A0A4Z2FR82-F1
#
_cell.length_a   1.000
_cell.length_b   1.000
_cell.length_c   1.000
_cell.angle_alpha   90.00
_cell.angle_beta   90.00
_cell.angle_gamma   90.00
#
_symmetry.space_group_name_H-M   'P 1'
#
loop_
_entity.id
_entity.type
_entity.pdbx_description
1 polymer ?
#
loop_
_entity_poly.entity_id
_entity_poly.type
_entity_poly.pdbx_seq_one_letter_code
_entity_poly.pdbx_strand_id
1 'polypeptide(L)'
;MVVQKTQNYTERHYNRGATKTVYHSPCEGWIETQIFGPCNPAHSHGVELQEATVYFDAAQNNVILKEGFIDTDGGAYGHFNDTLLLSGWGVLEICAGHGGIAQEDETTFFLAGYLEGYLTAGQMFNHYSNMYPQLLKDEKVLNPLKRFLREQDQWAREQVKLRRHSDPLWKHLGLILAQLDGLHAGAARWAQSKHRKPLSAFALQFLNGVGDLLDLVPALTHRSNSSTEAGAFRMPGMGHCTALIKVLPGFENLLLGHSSWFTYAASMRVYKHWDFRVSDTHAATGKVSFSSYPGTHTLTLIYTHTLIYTHSYIHTRVYTLAQRRI
;
A
#
# COMPACT_ATOMS: atom_id res chain seq x y z
N MET A 1 -3.63 14.54 -44.48
CA MET A 1 -4.94 13.99 -44.91
C MET A 1 -4.65 12.66 -45.59
N VAL A 2 -4.67 11.55 -44.84
CA VAL A 2 -4.60 10.19 -45.39
C VAL A 2 -5.58 9.33 -44.59
N VAL A 3 -6.48 8.74 -45.37
CA VAL A 3 -7.72 8.04 -45.07
C VAL A 3 -7.52 6.80 -44.17
N GLN A 4 -8.33 6.68 -43.11
CA GLN A 4 -8.53 5.45 -42.34
C GLN A 4 -9.29 4.42 -43.18
N LYS A 5 -8.77 3.20 -43.29
CA LYS A 5 -9.55 2.03 -43.70
C LYS A 5 -10.18 1.41 -42.45
N THR A 6 -11.49 1.59 -42.30
CA THR A 6 -12.34 0.82 -41.38
C THR A 6 -12.54 -0.59 -41.94
N GLN A 7 -12.11 -1.61 -41.20
CA GLN A 7 -12.55 -2.99 -41.41
C GLN A 7 -13.65 -3.30 -40.39
N ASN A 8 -14.83 -3.64 -40.93
CA ASN A 8 -15.99 -4.10 -40.17
C ASN A 8 -15.71 -5.47 -39.55
N TYR A 9 -15.79 -5.57 -38.22
CA TYR A 9 -15.93 -6.86 -37.53
C TYR A 9 -17.38 -6.99 -37.05
N THR A 10 -18.06 -8.01 -37.57
CA THR A 10 -19.38 -8.48 -37.12
C THR A 10 -19.29 -9.04 -35.69
N GLU A 11 -20.11 -8.51 -34.78
CA GLU A 11 -20.31 -9.06 -33.44
C GLU A 11 -20.97 -10.44 -33.52
N ARG A 12 -20.31 -11.46 -32.95
CA ARG A 12 -20.97 -12.71 -32.54
C ARG A 12 -21.27 -12.61 -31.05
N HIS A 13 -22.56 -12.46 -30.72
CA HIS A 13 -23.01 -12.61 -29.34
C HIS A 13 -22.76 -14.05 -28.87
N TYR A 14 -21.92 -14.19 -27.85
CA TYR A 14 -21.75 -15.45 -27.13
C TYR A 14 -22.17 -15.23 -25.69
N ASN A 15 -23.39 -15.65 -25.37
CA ASN A 15 -23.90 -15.70 -24.00
C ASN A 15 -23.17 -16.83 -23.25
N ARG A 16 -22.30 -16.50 -22.30
CA ARG A 16 -21.81 -17.43 -21.27
C ARG A 16 -21.97 -16.78 -19.92
N GLY A 17 -22.78 -17.42 -19.07
CA GLY A 17 -23.16 -16.93 -17.76
C GLY A 17 -21.96 -16.64 -16.86
N ALA A 18 -21.97 -15.48 -16.23
CA ALA A 18 -21.07 -15.14 -15.14
C ALA A 18 -21.48 -15.95 -13.90
N THR A 19 -20.62 -16.86 -13.44
CA THR A 19 -20.70 -17.37 -12.07
C THR A 19 -20.19 -16.26 -11.15
N LYS A 20 -21.10 -15.55 -10.47
CA LYS A 20 -20.77 -14.68 -9.33
C LYS A 20 -20.29 -15.57 -8.19
N THR A 21 -19.01 -15.51 -7.84
CA THR A 21 -18.59 -15.93 -6.49
C THR A 21 -18.96 -14.78 -5.56
N VAL A 22 -20.07 -14.92 -4.84
CA VAL A 22 -20.52 -13.92 -3.87
C VAL A 22 -19.68 -14.10 -2.61
N TYR A 23 -18.75 -13.18 -2.38
CA TYR A 23 -18.03 -13.07 -1.12
C TYR A 23 -18.72 -12.00 -0.26
N HIS A 24 -19.05 -12.35 0.98
CA HIS A 24 -19.54 -11.38 1.95
C HIS A 24 -18.35 -10.58 2.49
N SER A 25 -18.32 -9.29 2.19
CA SER A 25 -17.33 -8.36 2.73
C SER A 25 -17.46 -8.28 4.26
N PRO A 26 -16.38 -8.48 5.04
CA PRO A 26 -16.41 -8.34 6.51
C PRO A 26 -16.64 -6.89 6.97
N CYS A 27 -16.49 -5.90 6.09
CA CYS A 27 -16.76 -4.50 6.37
C CYS A 27 -18.03 -4.02 5.64
N GLU A 28 -19.06 -3.59 6.36
CA GLU A 28 -20.31 -3.13 5.73
C GLU A 28 -20.09 -1.92 4.80
N GLY A 29 -20.61 -2.01 3.57
CA GLY A 29 -20.79 -0.86 2.66
C GLY A 29 -19.76 -0.68 1.54
N TRP A 30 -18.91 -1.66 1.25
CA TRP A 30 -18.06 -1.61 0.05
C TRP A 30 -18.86 -1.93 -1.22
N ILE A 31 -18.69 -1.09 -2.25
CA ILE A 31 -19.24 -1.33 -3.59
C ILE A 31 -18.47 -2.51 -4.21
N GLU A 32 -19.18 -3.45 -4.85
CA GLU A 32 -18.60 -4.52 -5.68
C GLU A 32 -17.55 -3.91 -6.63
N THR A 33 -16.26 -4.11 -6.35
CA THR A 33 -15.21 -3.78 -7.32
C THR A 33 -15.25 -4.86 -8.38
N GLN A 34 -15.96 -4.62 -9.49
CA GLN A 34 -15.90 -5.50 -10.67
C GLN A 34 -14.51 -5.41 -11.29
N ILE A 35 -13.61 -6.32 -10.89
CA ILE A 35 -12.36 -6.55 -11.61
C ILE A 35 -12.73 -7.39 -12.85
N PHE A 36 -12.72 -6.77 -14.02
CA PHE A 36 -13.08 -7.42 -15.30
C PHE A 36 -12.08 -8.52 -15.72
N GLY A 37 -12.62 -9.65 -16.20
CA GLY A 37 -11.96 -10.57 -17.14
C GLY A 37 -11.98 -12.06 -16.74
N PRO A 38 -12.61 -12.98 -17.51
CA PRO A 38 -12.54 -14.41 -17.26
C PRO A 38 -11.23 -14.99 -17.83
N CYS A 39 -10.44 -15.66 -16.99
CA CYS A 39 -9.41 -16.60 -17.42
C CYS A 39 -9.85 -18.03 -17.07
N ASN A 40 -9.67 -18.92 -18.06
CA ASN A 40 -10.12 -20.31 -18.07
C ASN A 40 -9.69 -21.09 -16.80
N PRO A 41 -10.57 -21.87 -16.14
CA PRO A 41 -10.21 -22.67 -14.98
C PRO A 41 -9.54 -23.97 -15.44
N ALA A 42 -8.28 -23.88 -15.83
CA ALA A 42 -7.42 -25.05 -15.94
C ALA A 42 -6.32 -24.90 -14.89
N HIS A 43 -6.47 -25.64 -13.78
CA HIS A 43 -5.58 -25.72 -12.60
C HIS A 43 -5.74 -24.64 -11.52
N SER A 44 -6.87 -24.68 -10.80
CA SER A 44 -6.96 -24.06 -9.47
C SER A 44 -6.25 -24.94 -8.43
N HIS A 45 -4.93 -24.78 -8.31
CA HIS A 45 -4.31 -24.97 -6.99
C HIS A 45 -4.91 -23.89 -6.09
N GLY A 46 -5.56 -24.32 -5.00
CA GLY A 46 -6.58 -23.54 -4.27
C GLY A 46 -6.20 -22.10 -3.98
N VAL A 47 -7.08 -21.17 -4.35
CA VAL A 47 -7.07 -19.80 -3.84
C VAL A 47 -7.39 -19.90 -2.35
N GLU A 48 -6.39 -19.72 -1.49
CA GLU A 48 -6.57 -19.77 -0.05
C GLU A 48 -6.90 -18.36 0.45
N LEU A 49 -8.17 -18.15 0.80
CA LEU A 49 -8.60 -16.96 1.53
C LEU A 49 -7.99 -17.01 2.93
N GLN A 50 -7.13 -16.04 3.24
CA GLN A 50 -6.51 -15.94 4.56
C GLN A 50 -7.30 -14.95 5.38
N GLU A 51 -7.94 -15.42 6.45
CA GLU A 51 -8.69 -14.60 7.39
C GLU A 51 -7.94 -14.52 8.72
N ALA A 52 -7.98 -13.37 9.38
CA ALA A 52 -7.46 -13.26 10.73
C ALA A 52 -8.07 -12.09 11.50
N THR A 53 -7.98 -12.21 12.82
CA THR A 53 -8.35 -11.16 13.78
C THR A 53 -7.21 -10.94 14.76
N VAL A 54 -6.94 -9.69 15.09
CA VAL A 54 -5.98 -9.28 16.12
C VAL A 54 -6.67 -8.56 17.27
N TYR A 55 -6.22 -8.85 18.48
CA TYR A 55 -6.63 -8.20 19.72
C TYR A 55 -5.41 -7.58 20.38
N PHE A 56 -5.61 -6.46 21.06
CA PHE A 56 -4.58 -5.85 21.88
C PHE A 56 -4.78 -6.25 23.34
N ASP A 57 -3.80 -6.93 23.93
CA ASP A 57 -3.75 -7.18 25.37
C ASP A 57 -3.02 -6.02 26.04
N ALA A 58 -3.79 -5.11 26.64
CA ALA A 58 -3.25 -3.95 27.34
C ALA A 58 -2.47 -4.34 28.61
N ALA A 59 -2.77 -5.47 29.24
CA ALA A 59 -2.09 -5.91 30.47
C ALA A 59 -0.69 -6.43 30.16
N GLN A 60 -0.52 -7.12 29.03
CA GLN A 60 0.76 -7.67 28.61
C GLN A 60 1.48 -6.80 27.56
N ASN A 61 0.84 -5.72 27.13
CA ASN A 61 1.29 -4.86 26.03
C ASN A 61 1.70 -5.66 24.79
N ASN A 62 0.83 -6.60 24.38
CA ASN A 62 1.10 -7.50 23.26
C ASN A 62 -0.11 -7.63 22.32
N VAL A 63 0.14 -8.23 21.14
CA VAL A 63 -0.90 -8.52 20.15
C VAL A 63 -1.19 -10.02 20.17
N ILE A 64 -2.47 -10.34 20.33
CA ILE A 64 -2.99 -11.70 20.20
C ILE A 64 -3.59 -11.83 18.79
N LEU A 65 -3.01 -12.72 17.98
CA LEU A 65 -3.48 -13.02 16.62
C LEU A 65 -4.25 -14.35 16.62
N LYS A 66 -5.43 -14.37 15.99
CA LYS A 66 -6.21 -15.57 15.69
C LYS A 66 -6.37 -15.71 14.18
N GLU A 67 -5.95 -16.84 13.63
CA GLU A 67 -6.00 -17.17 12.20
C GLU A 67 -7.28 -17.94 11.85
N GLY A 68 -7.74 -17.83 10.60
CA GLY A 68 -8.90 -18.54 10.07
C GLY A 68 -10.24 -18.12 10.65
N PHE A 69 -10.30 -16.93 11.26
CA PHE A 69 -11.47 -16.45 11.99
C PHE A 69 -11.58 -14.92 11.99
N ILE A 70 -12.76 -14.43 11.65
CA ILE A 70 -13.16 -13.02 11.72
C ILE A 70 -14.03 -12.81 12.98
N ASP A 71 -13.56 -11.95 13.87
CA ASP A 71 -14.30 -11.49 15.04
C ASP A 71 -14.38 -9.97 15.05
N THR A 72 -15.61 -9.47 14.93
CA THR A 72 -15.87 -8.03 14.87
C THR A 72 -15.60 -7.31 16.20
N ASP A 73 -15.49 -8.05 17.32
CA ASP A 73 -15.06 -7.51 18.61
C ASP A 73 -13.53 -7.35 18.72
N GLY A 74 -12.78 -7.83 17.74
CA GLY A 74 -11.33 -7.65 17.63
C GLY A 74 -10.91 -6.19 17.43
N GLY A 75 -9.64 -5.90 17.73
CA GLY A 75 -9.06 -4.57 17.51
C GLY A 75 -8.84 -4.27 16.02
N ALA A 76 -8.47 -5.28 15.24
CA ALA A 76 -8.57 -5.26 13.78
C ALA A 76 -8.85 -6.67 13.25
N TYR A 77 -9.62 -6.77 12.17
CA TYR A 77 -9.98 -8.02 11.52
C TYR A 77 -10.11 -7.83 10.02
N GLY A 78 -9.96 -8.91 9.27
CA GLY A 78 -9.93 -8.80 7.81
C GLY A 78 -9.38 -10.03 7.14
N HIS A 79 -9.25 -9.94 5.81
CA HIS A 79 -8.80 -11.04 4.99
C HIS A 79 -7.89 -10.58 3.85
N PHE A 80 -7.06 -11.51 3.39
CA PHE A 80 -6.30 -11.39 2.16
C PHE A 80 -6.69 -12.52 1.20
N ASN A 81 -7.27 -12.14 0.07
CA ASN A 81 -7.61 -13.04 -1.01
C ASN A 81 -6.51 -12.98 -2.08
N ASP A 82 -5.66 -14.00 -2.13
CA ASP A 82 -4.51 -14.05 -3.05
C ASP A 82 -4.92 -14.53 -4.44
N THR A 83 -5.63 -13.67 -5.17
CA THR A 83 -6.02 -13.94 -6.57
C THR A 83 -5.01 -13.43 -7.59
N LEU A 84 -3.77 -13.15 -7.20
CA LEU A 84 -2.77 -12.52 -8.07
C LEU A 84 -2.57 -13.30 -9.39
N LEU A 85 -2.52 -14.63 -9.32
CA LEU A 85 -2.34 -15.48 -10.51
C LEU A 85 -3.62 -15.67 -11.34
N LEU A 86 -4.79 -15.34 -10.79
CA LEU A 86 -6.07 -15.48 -11.49
C LEU A 86 -6.52 -14.17 -12.15
N SER A 87 -6.43 -13.05 -11.42
CA SER A 87 -6.96 -11.75 -11.84
C SER A 87 -5.88 -10.68 -12.05
N GLY A 88 -4.63 -10.97 -11.69
CA GLY A 88 -3.57 -9.97 -11.62
C GLY A 88 -3.58 -9.13 -10.32
N TRP A 89 -4.49 -9.42 -9.38
CA TRP A 89 -4.62 -8.68 -8.12
C TRP A 89 -4.77 -9.64 -6.94
N GLY A 90 -4.05 -9.37 -5.84
CA GLY A 90 -4.53 -9.74 -4.51
C GLY A 90 -5.55 -8.72 -4.03
N VAL A 91 -6.48 -9.12 -3.17
CA VAL A 91 -7.45 -8.21 -2.53
C VAL A 91 -7.29 -8.31 -1.03
N LEU A 92 -7.02 -7.17 -0.39
CA LEU A 92 -6.88 -7.05 1.06
C LEU A 92 -8.01 -6.17 1.60
N GLU A 93 -8.71 -6.65 2.62
CA GLU A 93 -9.73 -5.89 3.32
C GLU A 93 -9.45 -5.94 4.83
N ILE A 94 -9.33 -4.77 5.46
CA ILE A 94 -9.09 -4.65 6.89
C ILE A 94 -10.05 -3.63 7.50
N CYS A 95 -10.75 -4.07 8.53
CA CYS A 95 -11.52 -3.26 9.46
C CYS A 95 -10.74 -3.11 10.77
N ALA A 96 -10.65 -1.89 11.32
CA ALA A 96 -9.91 -1.64 12.56
C ALA A 96 -10.61 -0.58 13.45
N GLY A 97 -10.58 -0.80 14.77
CA GLY A 97 -11.20 0.09 15.76
C GLY A 97 -12.71 -0.11 15.94
N HIS A 98 -13.30 -1.13 15.31
CA HIS A 98 -14.73 -1.41 15.37
C HIS A 98 -15.15 -2.27 16.58
N GLY A 99 -14.19 -2.90 17.26
CA GLY A 99 -14.47 -3.84 18.35
C GLY A 99 -15.11 -3.23 19.58
N GLY A 100 -15.66 -4.09 20.45
CA GLY A 100 -16.38 -3.68 21.65
C GLY A 100 -15.55 -2.93 22.70
N ILE A 101 -14.22 -3.07 22.66
CA ILE A 101 -13.30 -2.32 23.52
C ILE A 101 -12.71 -1.15 22.73
N ALA A 102 -13.01 0.08 23.17
CA ALA A 102 -12.44 1.28 22.58
C ALA A 102 -10.91 1.29 22.73
N GLN A 103 -10.23 1.67 21.65
CA GLN A 103 -8.77 1.77 21.59
C GLN A 103 -8.36 3.17 21.18
N GLU A 104 -7.15 3.58 21.57
CA GLU A 104 -6.54 4.79 21.03
C GLU A 104 -6.25 4.62 19.54
N ASP A 105 -6.40 5.69 18.76
CA ASP A 105 -6.19 5.68 17.31
C ASP A 105 -4.79 5.13 16.95
N GLU A 106 -3.74 5.45 17.72
CA GLU A 106 -2.38 4.91 17.50
C GLU A 106 -2.36 3.38 17.59
N THR A 107 -3.04 2.80 18.59
CA THR A 107 -3.17 1.34 18.74
C THR A 107 -3.99 0.74 17.60
N THR A 108 -5.08 1.39 17.20
CA THR A 108 -5.91 0.95 16.06
C THR A 108 -5.10 0.88 14.77
N PHE A 109 -4.30 1.91 14.45
CA PHE A 109 -3.43 1.90 13.27
C PHE A 109 -2.33 0.83 13.38
N PHE A 110 -1.75 0.66 14.57
CA PHE A 110 -0.76 -0.39 14.81
C PHE A 110 -1.34 -1.80 14.57
N LEU A 111 -2.52 -2.10 15.10
CA LEU A 111 -3.18 -3.40 14.90
C LEU A 111 -3.56 -3.63 13.43
N ALA A 112 -4.04 -2.60 12.75
CA ALA A 112 -4.36 -2.66 11.32
C ALA A 112 -3.11 -2.98 10.48
N GLY A 113 -1.99 -2.31 10.78
CA GLY A 113 -0.70 -2.62 10.19
C GLY A 113 -0.25 -4.04 10.50
N TYR A 114 -0.35 -4.47 11.75
CA TYR A 114 0.01 -5.83 12.18
C TYR A 114 -0.75 -6.89 11.39
N LEU A 115 -2.06 -6.71 11.24
CA LEU A 115 -2.89 -7.64 10.50
C LEU A 115 -2.50 -7.72 9.02
N GLU A 116 -2.30 -6.58 8.35
CA GLU A 116 -1.78 -6.55 6.97
C GLU A 116 -0.43 -7.24 6.87
N GLY A 117 0.48 -6.92 7.80
CA GLY A 117 1.84 -7.42 7.81
C GLY A 117 1.86 -8.94 7.93
N TYR A 118 0.97 -9.50 8.77
CA TYR A 118 0.83 -10.95 8.90
C TYR A 118 0.24 -11.59 7.64
N LEU A 119 -0.91 -11.10 7.17
CA LEU A 119 -1.67 -11.68 6.05
C LEU A 119 -0.91 -11.60 4.72
N THR A 120 -0.14 -10.54 4.50
CA THR A 120 0.53 -10.28 3.22
C THR A 120 2.03 -10.57 3.25
N ALA A 121 2.59 -11.03 4.38
CA ALA A 121 4.03 -11.25 4.56
C ALA A 121 4.66 -12.04 3.41
N GLY A 122 4.07 -13.17 3.02
CA GLY A 122 4.59 -14.01 1.93
C GLY A 122 4.79 -13.20 0.63
N GLN A 123 3.82 -12.36 0.28
CA GLN A 123 3.89 -11.50 -0.90
C GLN A 123 4.85 -10.32 -0.70
N MET A 124 5.01 -9.80 0.52
CA MET A 124 6.01 -8.76 0.83
C MET A 124 7.44 -9.24 0.58
N PHE A 125 7.78 -10.47 0.99
CA PHE A 125 9.10 -11.07 0.74
C PHE A 125 9.39 -11.19 -0.76
N ASN A 126 8.41 -11.67 -1.53
CA ASN A 126 8.54 -11.81 -2.98
C ASN A 126 8.66 -10.45 -3.67
N HIS A 127 7.81 -9.49 -3.30
CA HIS A 127 7.81 -8.15 -3.88
C HIS A 127 9.11 -7.40 -3.59
N TYR A 128 9.63 -7.49 -2.36
CA TYR A 128 10.95 -6.93 -2.01
C TYR A 128 12.06 -7.56 -2.86
N SER A 129 12.05 -8.88 -3.04
CA SER A 129 13.05 -9.60 -3.84
C SER A 129 13.03 -9.18 -5.30
N ASN A 130 11.84 -8.89 -5.84
CA ASN A 130 11.68 -8.41 -7.22
C ASN A 130 12.12 -6.95 -7.38
N MET A 131 11.77 -6.09 -6.43
CA MET A 131 11.99 -4.64 -6.52
C MET A 131 13.41 -4.20 -6.16
N TYR A 132 14.06 -4.89 -5.23
CA TYR A 132 15.41 -4.57 -4.77
C TYR A 132 16.43 -4.37 -5.92
N PRO A 133 16.62 -5.33 -6.85
CA PRO A 133 17.58 -5.17 -7.94
C PRO A 133 17.18 -4.13 -9.01
N GLN A 134 15.93 -3.67 -9.02
CA GLN A 134 15.48 -2.65 -9.96
C GLN A 134 15.97 -1.26 -9.55
N LEU A 135 15.92 -0.97 -8.25
CA LEU A 135 16.26 0.34 -7.68
C LEU A 135 17.71 0.41 -7.19
N LEU A 136 18.27 -0.69 -6.69
CA LEU A 136 19.63 -0.72 -6.13
C LEU A 136 20.52 -1.65 -6.93
N LYS A 137 21.26 -1.06 -7.88
CA LYS A 137 22.24 -1.74 -8.72
C LYS A 137 23.68 -1.51 -8.26
N ASP A 138 23.96 -0.34 -7.69
CA ASP A 138 25.27 0.02 -7.17
C ASP A 138 25.31 -0.15 -5.64
N GLU A 139 26.10 -1.11 -5.17
CA GLU A 139 26.27 -1.37 -3.73
C GLU A 139 26.86 -0.18 -2.97
N LYS A 140 27.60 0.72 -3.65
CA LYS A 140 28.18 1.92 -3.01
C LYS A 140 27.11 2.86 -2.45
N VAL A 141 25.91 2.84 -3.03
CA VAL A 141 24.78 3.69 -2.62
C VAL A 141 24.06 3.13 -1.39
N LEU A 142 24.21 1.84 -1.11
CA LEU A 142 23.45 1.14 -0.08
C LEU A 142 23.67 1.72 1.32
N ASN A 143 24.92 2.00 1.70
CA ASN A 143 25.24 2.54 3.02
C ASN A 143 24.77 3.99 3.20
N PRO A 144 25.03 4.92 2.25
CA PRO A 144 24.42 6.24 2.25
C PRO A 144 22.89 6.21 2.35
N LEU A 145 22.25 5.33 1.60
CA LEU A 145 20.79 5.21 1.58
C LEU A 145 20.24 4.70 2.92
N LYS A 146 20.80 3.61 3.47
CA LYS A 146 20.41 3.09 4.79
C LYS A 146 20.54 4.14 5.88
N ARG A 147 21.61 4.94 5.84
CA ARG A 147 21.80 6.06 6.76
C ARG A 147 20.71 7.11 6.58
N PHE A 148 20.44 7.54 5.36
CA PHE A 148 19.42 8.54 5.07
C PHE A 148 18.03 8.11 5.56
N LEU A 149 17.59 6.89 5.23
CA LEU A 149 16.28 6.39 5.64
C LEU A 149 16.17 6.25 7.17
N ARG A 150 17.25 5.83 7.84
CA ARG A 150 17.30 5.77 9.31
C ARG A 150 17.20 7.15 9.94
N GLU A 151 17.96 8.13 9.44
CA GLU A 151 17.96 9.51 9.96
C GLU A 151 16.61 10.19 9.70
N GLN A 152 15.98 9.94 8.56
CA GLN A 152 14.65 10.45 8.22
C GLN A 152 13.57 9.86 9.13
N ASP A 153 13.57 8.54 9.36
CA ASP A 153 12.63 7.88 10.28
C ASP A 153 12.81 8.40 11.72
N GLN A 154 14.05 8.52 12.20
CA GLN A 154 14.34 9.06 13.52
C GLN A 154 13.82 10.50 13.66
N TRP A 155 14.11 11.36 12.68
CA TRP A 155 13.64 12.74 12.69
C TRP A 155 12.11 12.81 12.69
N ALA A 156 11.43 11.99 11.88
CA ALA A 156 9.97 11.95 11.83
C ALA A 156 9.37 11.61 13.19
N ARG A 157 9.91 10.58 13.85
CA ARG A 157 9.48 10.17 15.20
C ARG A 157 9.73 11.25 16.25
N GLU A 158 10.88 11.94 16.18
CA GLU A 158 11.17 13.08 17.06
C GLU A 158 10.16 14.21 16.88
N GLN A 159 9.81 14.55 15.64
CA GLN A 159 8.80 15.59 15.38
C GLN A 159 7.41 15.19 15.87
N VAL A 160 7.00 13.94 15.67
CA VAL A 160 5.73 13.40 16.21
C VAL A 160 5.72 13.54 17.73
N LYS A 161 6.77 13.10 18.41
CA LYS A 161 6.88 13.19 19.88
C LYS A 161 6.72 14.64 20.38
N LEU A 162 7.28 15.60 19.66
CA LEU A 162 7.24 17.02 20.06
C LEU A 162 5.92 17.71 19.74
N ARG A 163 5.18 17.28 18.72
CA ARG A 163 4.13 18.09 18.09
C ARG A 163 2.77 17.39 17.94
N ARG A 164 2.67 16.08 18.18
CA ARG A 164 1.41 15.32 17.96
C ARG A 164 0.20 15.85 18.75
N HIS A 165 0.43 16.51 19.89
CA HIS A 165 -0.65 17.06 20.72
C HIS A 165 -1.07 18.48 20.32
N SER A 166 -0.27 19.18 19.51
CA SER A 166 -0.50 20.58 19.14
C SER A 166 -0.72 20.81 17.65
N ASP A 167 -0.36 19.85 16.79
CA ASP A 167 -0.46 19.96 15.34
C ASP A 167 -1.04 18.68 14.73
N PRO A 168 -2.25 18.74 14.11
CA PRO A 168 -2.89 17.59 13.49
C PRO A 168 -2.03 16.87 12.44
N LEU A 169 -1.13 17.58 11.75
CA LEU A 169 -0.23 16.97 10.77
C LEU A 169 0.69 15.94 11.44
N TRP A 170 1.30 16.32 12.57
CA TRP A 170 2.20 15.44 13.31
C TRP A 170 1.45 14.34 14.04
N LYS A 171 0.20 14.58 14.44
CA LYS A 171 -0.68 13.53 14.94
C LYS A 171 -0.92 12.44 13.89
N HIS A 172 -1.31 12.83 12.67
CA HIS A 172 -1.57 11.90 11.57
C HIS A 172 -0.29 11.18 11.11
N LEU A 173 0.86 11.86 11.10
CA LEU A 173 2.13 11.18 10.85
C LEU A 173 2.42 10.11 11.91
N GLY A 174 2.08 10.37 13.17
CA GLY A 174 2.16 9.37 14.24
C GLY A 174 1.32 8.13 13.96
N LEU A 175 0.09 8.29 13.46
CA LEU A 175 -0.78 7.17 13.07
C LEU A 175 -0.19 6.34 11.92
N ILE A 176 0.34 7.00 10.88
CA ILE A 176 1.00 6.33 9.75
C ILE A 176 2.24 5.56 10.22
N LEU A 177 3.05 6.13 11.11
CA LEU A 177 4.22 5.45 11.68
C LEU A 177 3.80 4.26 12.56
N ALA A 178 2.73 4.39 13.34
CA ALA A 178 2.19 3.29 14.13
C ALA A 178 1.73 2.13 13.24
N GLN A 179 1.07 2.42 12.11
CA GLN A 179 0.70 1.41 11.11
C GLN A 179 1.93 0.72 10.51
N LEU A 180 2.99 1.48 10.19
CA LEU A 180 4.24 0.91 9.68
C LEU A 180 4.94 0.01 10.71
N ASP A 181 4.94 0.42 11.98
CA ASP A 181 5.48 -0.39 13.08
C ASP A 181 4.68 -1.69 13.25
N GLY A 182 3.34 -1.57 13.15
CA GLY A 182 2.42 -2.70 13.11
C GLY A 182 2.76 -3.67 11.98
N LEU A 183 2.85 -3.16 10.74
CA LEU A 183 3.19 -3.94 9.55
C LEU A 183 4.48 -4.73 9.74
N HIS A 184 5.51 -4.08 10.27
CA HIS A 184 6.77 -4.75 10.53
C HIS A 184 6.62 -5.86 11.59
N ALA A 185 5.90 -5.60 12.68
CA ALA A 185 5.65 -6.57 13.74
C ALA A 185 4.83 -7.78 13.25
N GLY A 186 3.77 -7.55 12.47
CA GLY A 186 2.95 -8.60 11.87
C GLY A 186 3.72 -9.48 10.90
N ALA A 187 4.50 -8.85 10.00
CA ALA A 187 5.36 -9.58 9.07
C ALA A 187 6.46 -10.38 9.79
N ALA A 188 7.00 -9.85 10.89
CA ALA A 188 7.95 -10.56 11.74
C ALA A 188 7.31 -11.77 12.44
N ARG A 189 6.07 -11.64 12.91
CA ARG A 189 5.31 -12.75 13.50
C ARG A 189 5.07 -13.88 12.50
N TRP A 190 4.65 -13.54 11.28
CA TRP A 190 4.51 -14.52 10.20
C TRP A 190 5.85 -15.19 9.86
N ALA A 191 6.93 -14.41 9.77
CA ALA A 191 8.24 -14.98 9.49
C ALA A 191 8.67 -15.96 10.59
N GLN A 192 8.39 -15.64 11.86
CA GLN A 192 8.63 -16.54 12.98
C GLN A 192 7.84 -17.85 12.85
N SER A 193 6.54 -17.80 12.52
CA SER A 193 5.71 -18.99 12.35
C SER A 193 6.15 -19.87 11.18
N LYS A 194 6.82 -19.30 10.19
CA LYS A 194 7.44 -20.02 9.06
C LYS A 194 8.92 -20.37 9.28
N HIS A 195 9.48 -20.14 10.47
CA HIS A 195 10.91 -20.33 10.76
C HIS A 195 11.86 -19.60 9.79
N ARG A 196 11.47 -18.39 9.36
CA ARG A 196 12.24 -17.53 8.45
C ARG A 196 12.77 -16.30 9.17
N LYS A 197 13.86 -15.74 8.66
CA LYS A 197 14.36 -14.44 9.11
C LYS A 197 13.36 -13.33 8.75
N PRO A 198 12.93 -12.48 9.69
CA PRO A 198 12.06 -11.35 9.39
C PRO A 198 12.66 -10.38 8.38
N LEU A 199 11.80 -9.68 7.62
CA LEU A 199 12.22 -8.52 6.84
C LEU A 199 12.83 -7.47 7.78
N SER A 200 13.94 -6.87 7.34
CA SER A 200 14.58 -5.80 8.10
C SER A 200 13.77 -4.50 8.04
N ALA A 201 13.94 -3.60 9.01
CA ALA A 201 13.34 -2.26 8.95
C ALA A 201 13.69 -1.52 7.64
N PHE A 202 14.92 -1.66 7.15
CA PHE A 202 15.32 -1.13 5.85
C PHE A 202 14.49 -1.69 4.69
N ALA A 203 14.12 -2.97 4.72
CA ALA A 203 13.30 -3.57 3.66
C ALA A 203 11.89 -2.97 3.65
N LEU A 204 11.31 -2.70 4.84
CA LEU A 204 10.02 -2.03 4.95
C LEU A 204 10.08 -0.57 4.48
N GLN A 205 11.12 0.17 4.91
CA GLN A 205 11.37 1.53 4.44
C GLN A 205 11.59 1.57 2.93
N PHE A 206 12.30 0.58 2.38
CA PHE A 206 12.52 0.45 0.94
C PHE A 206 11.20 0.25 0.18
N LEU A 207 10.35 -0.69 0.62
CA LEU A 207 9.05 -0.96 0.00
C LEU A 207 8.10 0.24 0.05
N ASN A 208 8.11 1.00 1.15
CA ASN A 208 7.27 2.19 1.33
C ASN A 208 7.84 3.44 0.65
N GLY A 209 9.16 3.48 0.43
CA GLY A 209 9.85 4.60 -0.21
C GLY A 209 10.12 4.42 -1.71
N VAL A 210 9.60 3.38 -2.37
CA VAL A 210 9.89 3.08 -3.80
C VAL A 210 9.76 4.31 -4.70
N GLY A 211 8.75 5.16 -4.48
CA GLY A 211 8.59 6.41 -5.21
C GLY A 211 9.76 7.38 -5.00
N ASP A 212 10.08 7.70 -3.74
CA ASP A 212 11.18 8.61 -3.39
C ASP A 212 12.56 8.05 -3.76
N LEU A 213 12.73 6.73 -3.75
CA LEU A 213 13.98 6.06 -4.12
C LEU A 213 14.36 6.31 -5.57
N LEU A 214 13.39 6.59 -6.46
CA LEU A 214 13.66 6.93 -7.86
C LEU A 214 14.50 8.21 -7.99
N ASP A 215 14.29 9.17 -7.10
CA ASP A 215 15.03 10.45 -7.10
C ASP A 215 16.23 10.39 -6.14
N LEU A 216 16.06 9.74 -4.99
CA LEU A 216 17.05 9.69 -3.93
C LEU A 216 18.28 8.86 -4.31
N VAL A 217 18.09 7.70 -4.95
CA VAL A 217 19.21 6.83 -5.34
C VAL A 217 20.16 7.53 -6.31
N PRO A 218 19.70 8.15 -7.42
CA PRO A 218 20.56 8.96 -8.28
C PRO A 218 21.27 10.09 -7.53
N ALA A 219 20.54 10.83 -6.67
CA ALA A 219 21.11 11.94 -5.91
C ALA A 219 22.28 11.50 -5.01
N LEU A 220 22.15 10.35 -4.35
CA LEU A 220 23.21 9.77 -3.51
C LEU A 220 24.37 9.20 -4.33
N THR A 221 24.10 8.68 -5.53
CA THR A 221 25.12 8.13 -6.45
C THR A 221 26.03 9.22 -7.01
N HIS A 222 25.46 10.36 -7.41
CA HIS A 222 26.24 11.50 -7.89
C HIS A 222 27.18 12.05 -6.82
N ARG A 223 26.75 12.03 -5.55
CA ARG A 223 27.56 12.47 -4.41
C ARG A 223 28.74 11.51 -4.11
N SER A 224 28.61 10.22 -4.38
CA SER A 224 29.70 9.26 -4.19
C SER A 224 30.72 9.26 -5.32
N ASN A 225 30.31 9.65 -6.53
CA ASN A 225 31.12 9.61 -7.75
C ASN A 225 31.73 10.97 -8.12
N SER A 226 31.76 11.95 -7.20
CA SER A 226 32.35 13.27 -7.44
C SER A 226 33.88 13.24 -7.43
N SER A 227 34.47 12.51 -8.37
CA SER A 227 35.68 12.88 -9.06
C SER A 227 35.29 13.03 -10.54
N THR A 228 35.21 14.27 -10.99
CA THR A 228 35.07 14.69 -12.40
C THR A 228 33.85 14.14 -13.16
N GLU A 229 32.71 14.81 -13.03
CA GLU A 229 31.85 15.28 -14.14
C GLU A 229 30.53 15.77 -13.54
N ALA A 230 30.22 17.05 -13.74
CA ALA A 230 28.91 17.63 -13.45
C ALA A 230 27.89 17.09 -14.46
N GLY A 231 27.57 15.80 -14.36
CA GLY A 231 26.58 15.13 -15.18
C GLY A 231 25.19 15.55 -14.74
N ALA A 232 24.46 16.22 -15.63
CA ALA A 232 23.07 16.63 -15.46
C ALA A 232 22.23 15.50 -14.83
N PHE A 233 21.37 15.85 -13.87
CA PHE A 233 20.35 14.98 -13.30
C PHE A 233 19.53 14.36 -14.44
N ARG A 234 19.90 13.15 -14.86
CA ARG A 234 19.13 12.37 -15.81
C ARG A 234 18.01 11.72 -15.00
N MET A 235 16.80 12.27 -15.14
CA MET A 235 15.57 11.61 -14.72
C MET A 235 15.66 10.14 -15.10
N PRO A 236 15.44 9.19 -14.17
CA PRO A 236 15.28 7.79 -14.52
C PRO A 236 14.24 7.70 -15.65
N GLY A 237 14.52 6.92 -16.69
CA GLY A 237 13.66 6.75 -17.85
C GLY A 237 12.38 5.96 -17.53
N MET A 238 11.59 6.42 -16.58
CA MET A 238 10.25 5.92 -16.30
C MET A 238 9.23 6.76 -17.06
N GLY A 239 8.33 6.08 -17.78
CA GLY A 239 7.23 6.73 -18.46
C GLY A 239 6.28 7.40 -17.48
N HIS A 240 5.64 8.48 -17.93
CA HIS A 240 4.63 9.19 -17.14
C HIS A 240 3.39 8.32 -16.96
N CYS A 241 2.89 8.19 -15.74
CA CYS A 241 1.56 7.63 -15.50
C CYS A 241 0.52 8.48 -16.25
N THR A 242 -0.55 7.85 -16.73
CA THR A 242 -1.61 8.55 -17.47
C THR A 242 -2.88 8.60 -16.64
N ALA A 243 -3.50 9.78 -16.55
CA ALA A 243 -4.80 9.97 -15.91
C ALA A 243 -5.81 10.54 -16.91
N LEU A 244 -7.08 10.15 -16.77
CA LEU A 244 -8.19 10.66 -17.55
C LEU A 244 -9.35 11.04 -16.63
N ILE A 245 -9.81 12.28 -16.74
CA ILE A 245 -11.04 12.75 -16.09
C ILE A 245 -12.03 13.04 -17.21
N LYS A 246 -13.15 12.31 -17.23
CA LYS A 246 -14.15 12.38 -18.30
C LYS A 246 -15.53 12.66 -17.74
N VAL A 247 -16.07 13.83 -18.07
CA VAL A 247 -17.49 14.15 -17.88
C VAL A 247 -18.28 13.54 -19.04
N LEU A 248 -19.37 12.84 -18.74
CA LEU A 248 -20.25 12.24 -19.74
C LEU A 248 -21.19 13.28 -20.41
N PRO A 249 -21.73 12.99 -21.61
CA PRO A 249 -22.57 13.92 -22.36
C PRO A 249 -23.92 14.21 -21.67
N GLY A 250 -24.03 15.38 -21.06
CA GLY A 250 -25.21 15.76 -20.28
C GLY A 250 -24.92 15.91 -18.78
N PHE A 251 -23.66 15.82 -18.36
CA PHE A 251 -23.23 15.94 -16.96
C PHE A 251 -23.81 14.86 -16.04
N GLU A 252 -24.22 13.73 -16.60
CA GLU A 252 -24.84 12.61 -15.90
C GLU A 252 -23.84 11.83 -15.05
N ASN A 253 -22.55 11.88 -15.38
CA ASN A 253 -21.50 11.25 -14.59
C ASN A 253 -20.11 11.86 -14.81
N LEU A 254 -19.23 11.62 -13.84
CA LEU A 254 -17.81 11.95 -13.86
C LEU A 254 -16.99 10.67 -13.70
N LEU A 255 -16.32 10.25 -14.77
CA LEU A 255 -15.44 9.09 -14.76
C LEU A 255 -13.99 9.52 -14.49
N LEU A 256 -13.31 8.77 -13.63
CA LEU A 256 -11.90 8.96 -13.33
C LEU A 256 -11.15 7.66 -13.66
N GLY A 257 -10.14 7.76 -14.51
CA GLY A 257 -9.29 6.65 -14.92
C GLY A 257 -7.82 6.99 -14.70
N HIS A 258 -7.03 5.99 -14.35
CA HIS A 258 -5.60 6.14 -14.16
C HIS A 258 -4.85 4.86 -14.53
N SER A 259 -3.70 5.01 -15.18
CA SER A 259 -2.84 3.93 -15.63
C SER A 259 -1.42 4.20 -15.17
N SER A 260 -0.96 3.40 -14.20
CA SER A 260 0.40 3.49 -13.68
C SER A 260 1.38 2.85 -14.66
N TRP A 261 2.46 3.55 -14.97
CA TRP A 261 3.55 3.03 -15.79
C TRP A 261 4.74 2.73 -14.89
N PHE A 262 5.14 1.47 -14.82
CA PHE A 262 6.23 1.05 -13.95
C PHE A 262 6.90 -0.23 -14.43
N THR A 263 7.99 -0.65 -13.78
CA THR A 263 8.70 -1.90 -14.12
C THR A 263 7.79 -3.11 -13.94
N TYR A 264 7.91 -4.10 -14.83
CA TYR A 264 7.16 -5.36 -14.69
C TYR A 264 7.51 -6.13 -13.43
N ALA A 265 8.69 -5.92 -12.83
CA ALA A 265 9.03 -6.50 -11.52
C ALA A 265 8.07 -6.05 -10.41
N ALA A 266 7.36 -4.93 -10.60
CA ALA A 266 6.35 -4.44 -9.68
C ALA A 266 4.95 -5.00 -9.94
N SER A 267 4.75 -5.97 -10.84
CA SER A 267 3.40 -6.46 -11.20
C SER A 267 2.70 -7.28 -10.09
N MET A 268 3.27 -7.37 -8.89
CA MET A 268 2.64 -7.98 -7.72
C MET A 268 1.67 -6.97 -7.09
N ARG A 269 0.42 -6.92 -7.60
CA ARG A 269 -0.55 -5.90 -7.20
C ARG A 269 -1.46 -6.37 -6.08
N VAL A 270 -1.81 -5.46 -5.19
CA VAL A 270 -2.83 -5.66 -4.16
C VAL A 270 -3.81 -4.49 -4.20
N TYR A 271 -5.09 -4.76 -4.35
CA TYR A 271 -6.14 -3.77 -4.14
C TYR A 271 -6.54 -3.78 -2.67
N LYS A 272 -6.46 -2.64 -1.99
CA LYS A 272 -6.61 -2.55 -0.53
C LYS A 272 -7.87 -1.77 -0.19
N HIS A 273 -8.66 -2.33 0.72
CA HIS A 273 -9.79 -1.71 1.37
C HIS A 273 -9.47 -1.55 2.85
N TRP A 274 -9.55 -0.32 3.34
CA TRP A 274 -9.37 0.00 4.75
C TRP A 274 -10.62 0.64 5.29
N ASP A 275 -11.09 0.15 6.43
CA ASP A 275 -12.18 0.73 7.21
C ASP A 275 -11.69 0.97 8.64
N PHE A 276 -11.35 2.22 8.92
CA PHE A 276 -10.91 2.65 10.24
C PHE A 276 -12.03 3.37 10.98
N ARG A 277 -12.30 2.94 12.21
CA ARG A 277 -13.05 3.76 13.18
C ARG A 277 -12.06 4.50 14.07
N VAL A 278 -11.88 5.79 13.79
CA VAL A 278 -10.97 6.69 14.50
C VAL A 278 -11.74 7.74 15.30
N SER A 279 -11.15 8.16 16.41
CA SER A 279 -11.71 9.21 17.28
C SER A 279 -11.24 10.62 16.89
N ASP A 280 -10.16 10.76 16.11
CA ASP A 280 -9.66 12.06 15.64
C ASP A 280 -10.67 12.82 14.77
N THR A 281 -11.10 13.99 15.25
CA THR A 281 -12.00 14.90 14.54
C THR A 281 -11.39 15.56 13.30
N HIS A 282 -10.07 15.49 13.12
CA HIS A 282 -9.38 16.00 11.93
C HIS A 282 -9.26 14.95 10.81
N ALA A 283 -9.71 13.71 11.04
CA ALA A 283 -9.80 12.70 10.01
C ALA A 283 -11.10 12.87 9.20
N ALA A 284 -10.98 13.12 7.90
CA ALA A 284 -12.15 13.32 7.03
C ALA A 284 -12.92 12.02 6.74
N THR A 285 -12.21 10.90 6.69
CA THR A 285 -12.77 9.56 6.48
C THR A 285 -11.81 8.53 7.05
N GLY A 286 -12.35 7.44 7.61
CA GLY A 286 -11.60 6.23 7.92
C GLY A 286 -11.73 5.15 6.85
N LYS A 287 -12.61 5.34 5.86
CA LYS A 287 -12.80 4.41 4.75
C LYS A 287 -12.02 4.85 3.53
N VAL A 288 -11.15 3.99 3.02
CA VAL A 288 -10.39 4.24 1.79
C VAL A 288 -10.13 2.96 1.00
N SER A 289 -10.21 3.06 -0.32
CA SER A 289 -9.88 1.98 -1.26
C SER A 289 -8.88 2.44 -2.30
N PHE A 290 -7.84 1.66 -2.54
CA PHE A 290 -6.78 2.06 -3.47
C PHE A 290 -5.98 0.89 -4.05
N SER A 291 -5.40 1.12 -5.23
CA SER A 291 -4.45 0.17 -5.83
C SER A 291 -3.06 0.33 -5.22
N SER A 292 -2.46 -0.79 -4.81
CA SER A 292 -1.21 -0.83 -4.06
C SER A 292 -0.37 -2.07 -4.42
N TYR A 293 0.63 -2.35 -3.58
CA TYR A 293 1.55 -3.47 -3.60
C TYR A 293 1.64 -4.12 -2.19
N PRO A 294 2.15 -5.36 -2.07
CA PRO A 294 2.36 -6.01 -0.78
C PRO A 294 3.27 -5.18 0.15
N GLY A 295 2.80 -4.89 1.37
CA GLY A 295 3.59 -4.18 2.39
C GLY A 295 3.80 -2.68 2.16
N THR A 296 3.12 -2.08 1.19
CA THR A 296 3.18 -0.64 0.93
C THR A 296 1.91 0.06 1.45
N HIS A 297 2.05 0.94 2.44
CA HIS A 297 0.93 1.72 2.99
C HIS A 297 0.48 2.86 2.07
N THR A 298 1.38 3.37 1.22
CA THR A 298 1.16 4.54 0.35
C THR A 298 1.06 4.17 -1.14
N LEU A 299 0.35 5.01 -1.90
CA LEU A 299 -0.31 4.66 -3.16
C LEU A 299 0.54 4.42 -4.41
N THR A 300 -0.03 3.60 -5.31
CA THR A 300 -0.04 3.89 -6.76
C THR A 300 -1.36 4.57 -7.14
N LEU A 301 -1.40 5.90 -7.03
CA LEU A 301 -2.22 6.88 -7.77
C LEU A 301 -3.76 6.77 -7.91
N ILE A 302 -4.48 5.75 -7.39
CA ILE A 302 -5.97 5.67 -7.48
C ILE A 302 -6.62 5.52 -6.11
N TYR A 303 -7.56 6.42 -5.78
CA TYR A 303 -8.48 6.34 -4.65
C TYR A 303 -9.93 6.23 -5.14
N THR A 304 -10.73 5.37 -4.53
CA THR A 304 -12.20 5.43 -4.63
C THR A 304 -12.78 5.92 -3.30
N HIS A 305 -13.52 7.04 -3.36
CA HIS A 305 -14.13 7.85 -2.29
C HIS A 305 -13.34 9.01 -1.64
N THR A 306 -14.15 9.94 -1.13
CA THR A 306 -14.06 11.40 -0.88
C THR A 306 -12.77 11.92 -0.20
N LEU A 307 -12.19 12.98 -0.78
CA LEU A 307 -11.04 13.79 -0.32
C LEU A 307 -9.64 13.17 -0.55
N ILE A 308 -9.16 13.35 -1.77
CA ILE A 308 -7.81 13.04 -2.29
C ILE A 308 -6.66 13.82 -1.60
N TYR A 309 -6.93 14.69 -0.62
CA TYR A 309 -6.00 15.77 -0.27
C TYR A 309 -5.10 15.56 0.95
N THR A 310 -5.40 14.67 1.90
CA THR A 310 -4.71 14.69 3.20
C THR A 310 -3.45 13.81 3.26
N HIS A 311 -3.47 12.57 2.76
CA HIS A 311 -2.33 11.64 2.90
C HIS A 311 -1.14 11.97 1.99
N SER A 312 -1.38 12.35 0.73
CA SER A 312 -0.33 12.73 -0.21
C SER A 312 0.40 14.01 0.23
N TYR A 313 -0.33 14.94 0.86
CA TYR A 313 0.20 16.21 1.34
C TYR A 313 1.17 16.09 2.52
N ILE A 314 0.91 15.17 3.46
CA ILE A 314 1.78 14.96 4.63
C ILE A 314 3.13 14.40 4.18
N HIS A 315 3.14 13.41 3.28
CA HIS A 315 4.37 12.85 2.73
C HIS A 315 5.17 13.91 1.95
N THR A 316 4.55 14.61 1.00
CA THR A 316 5.26 15.65 0.22
C THR A 316 5.80 16.77 1.10
N ARG A 317 5.07 17.24 2.12
CA ARG A 317 5.57 18.30 3.01
C ARG A 317 6.68 17.83 3.95
N VAL A 318 6.55 16.66 4.56
CA VAL A 318 7.58 16.08 5.42
C VAL A 318 8.88 15.87 4.65
N TYR A 319 8.79 15.34 3.43
CA TYR A 319 9.96 15.12 2.58
C TYR A 319 10.51 16.44 2.01
N THR A 320 9.67 17.41 1.64
CA THR A 320 10.15 18.75 1.25
C THR A 320 10.89 19.44 2.39
N LEU A 321 10.41 19.30 3.63
CA LEU A 321 11.07 19.84 4.81
C LEU A 321 12.40 19.14 5.11
N ALA A 322 12.50 17.83 4.85
CA ALA A 322 13.73 17.07 4.97
C ALA A 322 14.75 17.40 3.85
N GLN A 323 14.28 17.54 2.60
CA GLN A 323 15.11 17.89 1.43
C GLN A 323 15.67 19.31 1.51
N ARG A 324 14.95 20.27 2.10
CA ARG A 324 15.43 21.66 2.30
C ARG A 324 16.60 21.78 3.29
N ARG A 325 17.04 20.70 3.92
CA ARG A 325 18.18 20.65 4.85
C ARG A 325 19.41 19.93 4.28
N ILE A 326 19.35 19.49 3.02
CA ILE A 326 20.49 19.00 2.23
C ILE A 326 21.09 20.19 1.48
#